data_AF-A0A3A1Y6Y5-F1
#
_entry.id   AF-A0A3A1Y6Y5-F1
#
_cell.length_a   1.000
_cell.length_b   1.000
_cell.length_c   1.000
_cell.angle_alpha   90.00
_cell.angle_beta   90.00
_cell.angle_gamma   90.00
#
_symmetry.space_group_name_H-M   'P 1'
#
loop_
_entity.id
_entity.type
_entity.pdbx_description
1 polymer ?
#
loop_
_entity_poly.entity_id
_entity_poly.type
_entity_poly.pdbx_seq_one_letter_code
_entity_poly.pdbx_strand_id
1 'polypeptide(L)'
;MTDKNVGQEACPELKDLKALADFFAKKEVTPDFAEKIEAYLVTANKVNEGLKEYTENSEKLREISDHFNRLQNRIKGVESDRKFKVSVAQEKFYLESLKPNLEKLSSKLAEFAPKFADDENLKANFEGIELILKAFENNLISLGLHVKEEKGEE
;
A
#
# COMPACT_ATOMS: atom_id res chain seq x y z
N MET A 1 3.00 5.19 35.39
CA MET A 1 1.84 4.54 36.03
C MET A 1 1.90 3.07 35.68
N THR A 2 2.03 2.22 36.69
CA THR A 2 2.18 0.77 36.56
C THR A 2 0.81 0.13 36.34
N ASP A 3 0.52 -0.34 35.14
CA ASP A 3 -0.61 -1.24 34.89
C ASP A 3 -0.28 -2.64 35.42
N LYS A 4 -0.51 -2.80 36.72
CA LYS A 4 -0.71 -4.10 37.37
C LYS A 4 -2.10 -4.58 36.98
N ASN A 5 -2.19 -5.49 36.02
CA ASN A 5 -3.19 -6.59 35.95
C ASN A 5 -3.03 -7.37 34.63
N VAL A 6 -1.81 -7.83 34.32
CA VAL A 6 -1.60 -8.89 33.31
C VAL A 6 -1.69 -10.22 34.06
N GLY A 7 -2.91 -10.69 34.26
CA GLY A 7 -3.16 -11.91 35.03
C GLY A 7 -4.63 -12.34 35.07
N GLN A 8 -5.48 -11.85 34.17
CA GLN A 8 -6.75 -12.52 33.93
C GLN A 8 -6.42 -13.85 33.23
N GLU A 9 -6.52 -14.95 33.97
CA GLU A 9 -6.44 -16.31 33.44
C GLU A 9 -7.38 -16.40 32.22
N ALA A 10 -6.85 -16.82 31.07
CA ALA A 10 -7.52 -16.76 29.78
C ALA A 10 -8.84 -17.56 29.71
N CYS A 11 -9.14 -18.38 30.72
CA CYS A 11 -10.44 -19.02 30.95
C CYS A 11 -10.49 -19.55 32.40
N PRO A 12 -11.12 -18.82 33.34
CA PRO A 12 -11.27 -19.28 34.73
C PRO A 12 -12.04 -20.61 34.83
N GLU A 13 -12.94 -20.89 33.88
CA GLU A 13 -13.71 -22.12 33.80
C GLU A 13 -12.82 -23.36 33.62
N LEU A 14 -11.68 -23.26 32.92
CA LEU A 14 -10.74 -24.39 32.78
C LEU A 14 -10.08 -24.78 34.11
N LYS A 15 -9.88 -23.82 35.01
CA LYS A 15 -9.32 -24.05 36.34
C LYS A 15 -10.33 -24.74 37.24
N ASP A 16 -11.58 -24.29 37.18
CA ASP A 16 -12.69 -24.92 37.90
C ASP A 16 -12.93 -26.35 37.41
N LEU A 17 -12.87 -26.56 36.09
CA LEU A 17 -13.03 -27.89 35.48
C LEU A 17 -11.90 -28.85 35.88
N LYS A 18 -10.66 -28.34 35.98
CA LYS A 18 -9.51 -29.11 36.48
C LYS A 18 -9.66 -29.46 37.95
N ALA A 19 -10.08 -28.52 38.80
CA ALA A 19 -10.31 -28.77 40.22
C ALA A 19 -11.41 -29.82 40.45
N LEU A 20 -12.47 -29.79 39.65
CA LEU A 20 -13.55 -30.79 39.68
C LEU A 20 -13.07 -32.15 39.15
N ALA A 21 -12.28 -32.19 38.07
CA ALA A 21 -11.69 -33.42 37.56
C ALA A 21 -10.73 -34.09 38.57
N ASP A 22 -9.88 -33.29 39.23
CA ASP A 22 -8.97 -33.76 40.29
C ASP A 22 -9.73 -34.27 41.52
N PHE A 23 -10.90 -33.70 41.81
CA PHE A 23 -11.81 -34.19 42.84
C PHE A 23 -12.37 -35.58 42.49
N PHE A 24 -12.90 -35.76 41.27
CA PHE A 24 -13.40 -37.07 40.82
C PHE A 24 -12.32 -38.15 40.73
N ALA A 25 -11.07 -37.77 40.43
CA ALA A 25 -9.95 -38.70 40.35
C ALA A 25 -9.61 -39.38 41.70
N LYS A 26 -9.99 -38.78 42.83
CA LYS A 26 -9.73 -39.32 44.18
C LYS A 26 -10.59 -40.54 44.55
N LYS A 27 -11.64 -40.85 43.77
CA LYS A 27 -12.53 -42.03 43.95
C LYS A 27 -13.22 -42.16 45.32
N GLU A 28 -13.25 -41.10 46.12
CA GLU A 28 -13.98 -41.06 47.39
C GLU A 28 -15.43 -40.63 47.14
N VAL A 29 -16.40 -41.40 47.68
CA VAL A 29 -17.83 -41.06 47.55
C VAL A 29 -18.20 -40.14 48.72
N THR A 30 -18.35 -38.86 48.43
CA THR A 30 -18.81 -37.85 49.38
C THR A 30 -20.31 -37.56 49.21
N PRO A 31 -21.01 -37.03 50.23
CA PRO A 31 -22.45 -36.73 50.16
C PRO A 31 -22.83 -35.67 49.11
N ASP A 32 -21.87 -34.83 48.70
CA ASP A 32 -22.02 -33.72 47.74
C ASP A 32 -21.69 -34.12 46.29
N PHE A 33 -21.48 -35.42 46.02
CA PHE A 33 -21.04 -35.92 44.72
C PHE A 33 -21.96 -35.52 43.54
N ALA A 34 -23.28 -35.52 43.75
CA ALA A 34 -24.25 -35.11 42.74
C ALA A 34 -24.09 -33.63 42.34
N GLU A 35 -23.91 -32.74 43.32
CA GLU A 35 -23.70 -31.30 43.10
C GLU A 35 -22.38 -31.02 42.36
N LYS A 36 -21.33 -31.80 42.66
CA LYS A 36 -20.04 -31.70 41.96
C LYS A 36 -20.14 -32.13 40.50
N ILE A 37 -20.92 -33.17 40.19
CA ILE A 37 -21.17 -33.61 38.81
C ILE A 37 -21.92 -32.52 38.04
N GLU A 38 -22.95 -31.94 38.64
CA GLU A 38 -23.71 -30.85 38.03
C GLU A 38 -22.81 -29.63 37.76
N ALA A 39 -21.98 -29.24 38.72
CA ALA A 39 -21.01 -28.16 38.56
C ALA A 39 -20.01 -28.43 37.42
N TYR A 40 -19.56 -29.68 37.28
CA TYR A 40 -18.66 -30.09 36.20
C TYR A 40 -19.34 -29.99 34.82
N LEU A 41 -20.57 -30.48 34.70
CA LEU A 41 -21.33 -30.42 33.45
C LEU A 41 -21.64 -28.97 33.04
N VAL A 42 -22.02 -28.12 33.99
CA VAL A 42 -22.27 -26.69 33.73
C VAL A 42 -21.00 -25.99 33.25
N THR A 43 -19.86 -26.24 33.90
CA THR A 43 -18.59 -25.63 33.53
C THR A 43 -18.10 -26.14 32.18
N ALA A 44 -18.26 -27.43 31.90
CA ALA A 44 -17.92 -28.04 30.61
C ALA A 44 -18.76 -27.46 29.47
N ASN A 45 -20.06 -27.24 29.70
CA ASN A 45 -20.93 -26.62 28.71
C ASN A 45 -20.49 -25.19 28.38
N LYS A 46 -20.14 -24.37 29.39
CA LYS A 46 -19.61 -23.02 29.15
C LYS A 46 -18.34 -23.02 28.30
N VAL A 47 -17.41 -23.93 28.58
CA VAL A 47 -16.17 -24.07 27.80
C VAL A 47 -16.50 -24.48 26.36
N ASN A 48 -17.43 -25.42 26.16
CA ASN A 48 -17.86 -25.84 24.82
C ASN A 48 -18.56 -24.73 24.03
N GLU A 49 -19.40 -23.94 24.68
CA GLU A 49 -20.05 -22.76 24.09
C GLU A 49 -19.01 -21.72 23.66
N GLY A 50 -18.05 -21.39 24.54
CA GLY A 50 -16.95 -20.49 24.21
C GLY A 50 -16.08 -20.99 23.05
N LEU A 51 -15.83 -22.30 22.97
CA LEU A 51 -15.09 -22.90 21.86
C LEU A 51 -15.85 -22.80 20.53
N LYS A 52 -17.18 -22.94 20.57
CA LYS A 52 -18.04 -22.75 19.41
C LYS A 52 -18.01 -21.30 18.94
N GLU A 53 -18.18 -20.34 19.84
CA GLU A 53 -18.08 -18.90 19.52
C GLU A 53 -16.71 -18.52 18.96
N TYR A 54 -15.62 -19.07 19.53
CA TYR A 54 -14.27 -18.87 19.01
C TYR A 54 -14.15 -19.37 17.57
N THR A 55 -14.69 -20.54 17.27
CA THR A 55 -14.66 -21.12 15.92
C THR A 55 -15.43 -20.24 14.93
N GLU A 56 -16.64 -19.82 15.30
CA GLU A 56 -17.46 -18.92 14.47
C GLU A 56 -16.77 -17.56 14.24
N ASN A 57 -16.14 -16.99 15.26
CA ASN A 57 -15.41 -15.73 15.13
C ASN A 57 -14.13 -15.88 14.30
N SER A 58 -13.42 -17.00 14.43
CA SER A 58 -12.25 -17.32 13.61
C SER A 58 -12.63 -17.42 12.13
N GLU A 59 -13.75 -18.07 11.81
CA GLU A 59 -14.28 -18.14 10.45
C GLU A 59 -14.63 -16.75 9.89
N LYS A 60 -15.35 -15.93 10.66
CA LYS A 60 -15.67 -14.54 10.26
C LYS A 60 -14.40 -13.71 10.03
N LEU A 61 -13.40 -13.83 10.89
CA LEU A 61 -12.12 -13.13 10.73
C LEU A 61 -11.39 -13.58 9.46
N ARG A 62 -11.42 -14.88 9.16
CA ARG A 62 -10.87 -15.44 7.92
C ARG A 62 -11.57 -14.85 6.68
N GLU A 63 -12.90 -14.81 6.68
CA GLU A 63 -13.67 -14.23 5.57
C GLU A 63 -13.37 -12.75 5.34
N ILE A 64 -13.28 -11.98 6.43
CA ILE A 64 -12.92 -10.55 6.37
C ILE A 64 -11.50 -10.38 5.81
N SER A 65 -10.55 -11.18 6.28
CA SER A 65 -9.16 -11.16 5.80
C SER A 65 -9.08 -11.49 4.30
N ASP A 66 -9.78 -12.54 3.85
CA ASP A 66 -9.85 -12.91 2.44
C ASP A 66 -10.47 -11.79 1.58
N HIS A 67 -11.50 -11.12 2.08
CA HIS A 67 -12.09 -9.97 1.41
C HIS A 67 -11.11 -8.79 1.32
N PHE A 68 -10.39 -8.47 2.39
CA PHE A 68 -9.39 -7.42 2.40
C PHE A 68 -8.25 -7.70 1.41
N ASN A 69 -7.74 -8.93 1.39
CA ASN A 69 -6.68 -9.35 0.46
C ASN A 69 -7.13 -9.22 -1.01
N ARG A 70 -8.38 -9.60 -1.32
CA ARG A 70 -8.95 -9.41 -2.67
C ARG A 70 -9.03 -7.94 -3.05
N LEU A 71 -9.51 -7.07 -2.14
CA LEU A 71 -9.57 -5.63 -2.38
C LEU A 71 -8.17 -5.04 -2.59
N GLN A 72 -7.21 -5.41 -1.75
CA GLN A 72 -5.83 -4.92 -1.87
C GLN A 72 -5.22 -5.29 -3.22
N ASN A 73 -5.41 -6.54 -3.68
CA ASN A 73 -4.94 -6.98 -4.99
C ASN A 73 -5.61 -6.22 -6.14
N ARG A 74 -6.92 -5.94 -6.03
CA ARG A 74 -7.65 -5.15 -7.01
C ARG A 74 -7.15 -3.71 -7.08
N ILE A 75 -6.89 -3.07 -5.94
CA ILE A 75 -6.32 -1.70 -5.88
C ILE A 75 -4.95 -1.67 -6.56
N LYS A 76 -4.06 -2.61 -6.24
CA LYS A 76 -2.74 -2.72 -6.89
C LYS A 76 -2.86 -2.89 -8.41
N GLY A 77 -3.84 -3.67 -8.87
CA GLY A 77 -4.13 -3.82 -10.30
C GLY A 77 -4.54 -2.50 -10.97
N VAL A 78 -5.45 -1.75 -10.35
CA VAL A 78 -5.90 -0.45 -10.86
C VAL A 78 -4.77 0.59 -10.86
N GLU A 79 -3.94 0.61 -9.82
CA GLU A 79 -2.78 1.50 -9.75
C GLU A 79 -1.77 1.21 -10.86
N SER A 80 -1.52 -0.07 -11.15
CA SER A 80 -0.64 -0.49 -12.24
C SER A 80 -1.19 -0.06 -13.60
N ASP A 81 -2.48 -0.34 -13.88
CA ASP A 81 -3.14 0.07 -15.13
C ASP A 81 -3.15 1.59 -15.30
N ARG A 82 -3.42 2.34 -14.22
CA ARG A 82 -3.36 3.81 -14.25
C ARG A 82 -1.96 4.31 -14.57
N LYS A 83 -0.93 3.77 -13.93
CA LYS A 83 0.48 4.15 -14.20
C LYS A 83 0.83 3.90 -15.67
N PHE A 84 0.47 2.73 -16.20
CA PHE A 84 0.68 2.40 -17.60
C PHE A 84 -0.02 3.38 -18.54
N LYS A 85 -1.33 3.64 -18.34
CA LYS A 85 -2.10 4.58 -19.17
C LYS A 85 -1.56 6.00 -19.13
N VAL A 86 -1.13 6.47 -17.95
CA VAL A 86 -0.50 7.79 -17.80
C VAL A 86 0.81 7.84 -18.57
N SER A 87 1.67 6.83 -18.44
CA SER A 87 2.93 6.74 -19.18
C SER A 87 2.70 6.79 -20.69
N VAL A 88 1.76 6.01 -21.21
CA VAL A 88 1.42 5.99 -22.64
C VAL A 88 0.88 7.35 -23.10
N ALA A 89 0.00 7.98 -22.32
CA ALA A 89 -0.54 9.30 -22.67
C ALA A 89 0.54 10.39 -22.66
N GLN A 90 1.46 10.33 -21.69
CA GLN A 90 2.60 11.24 -21.58
C GLN A 90 3.54 11.11 -22.78
N GLU A 91 3.92 9.87 -23.12
CA GLU A 91 4.76 9.57 -24.28
C GLU A 91 4.11 10.06 -25.58
N LYS A 92 2.82 9.75 -25.77
CA LYS A 92 2.06 10.20 -26.93
C LYS A 92 2.00 11.72 -27.04
N PHE A 93 1.70 12.41 -25.94
CA PHE A 93 1.68 13.87 -25.89
C PHE A 93 3.05 14.46 -26.25
N TYR A 94 4.13 13.90 -25.70
CA TYR A 94 5.47 14.35 -26.01
C TYR A 94 5.81 14.15 -27.50
N LEU A 95 5.66 12.93 -28.01
CA LEU A 95 6.06 12.59 -29.39
C LEU A 95 5.21 13.27 -30.46
N GLU A 96 3.89 13.34 -30.27
CA GLU A 96 2.98 13.87 -31.29
C GLU A 96 2.83 15.39 -31.22
N SER A 97 2.94 15.98 -30.02
CA SER A 97 2.65 17.41 -29.83
C SER A 97 3.89 18.23 -29.50
N LEU A 98 4.68 17.82 -28.50
CA LEU A 98 5.78 18.66 -28.02
C LEU A 98 7.04 18.56 -28.91
N LYS A 99 7.51 17.35 -29.20
CA LYS A 99 8.75 17.11 -29.95
C LYS A 99 8.77 17.83 -31.31
N PRO A 100 7.74 17.73 -32.17
CA PRO A 100 7.76 18.38 -33.48
C PRO A 100 7.79 19.91 -33.38
N ASN A 101 7.14 20.48 -32.36
CA ASN A 101 7.11 21.92 -32.14
C ASN A 101 8.43 22.45 -31.58
N LEU A 102 9.08 21.68 -30.69
CA LEU A 102 10.42 22.00 -30.20
C LEU A 102 11.44 21.94 -31.34
N GLU A 103 11.45 20.88 -32.13
CA GLU A 103 12.33 20.75 -33.29
C GLU A 103 12.15 21.91 -34.28
N LYS A 104 10.89 22.29 -34.55
CA LYS A 104 10.57 23.43 -35.42
C LYS A 104 11.07 24.77 -34.83
N LEU A 105 10.95 24.97 -33.52
CA LEU A 105 11.41 26.18 -32.86
C LEU A 105 12.94 26.25 -32.84
N SER A 106 13.61 25.15 -32.51
CA SER A 106 15.08 25.01 -32.58
C SER A 106 15.61 25.25 -33.99
N SER A 107 14.96 24.69 -35.01
CA SER A 107 15.32 24.90 -36.41
C SER A 107 15.19 26.37 -36.82
N LYS A 108 14.09 27.04 -36.41
CA LYS A 108 13.92 28.48 -36.67
C LYS A 108 14.99 29.31 -35.96
N LEU A 109 15.29 29.02 -34.69
CA LEU A 109 16.34 29.73 -33.95
C LEU A 109 17.68 29.61 -34.68
N ALA A 110 18.06 28.40 -35.11
CA ALA A 110 19.28 28.18 -35.87
C ALA A 110 19.30 28.91 -37.22
N GLU A 111 18.16 29.00 -37.93
CA GLU A 111 18.05 29.74 -39.20
C GLU A 111 18.27 31.25 -39.03
N PHE A 112 17.79 31.81 -37.92
CA PHE A 112 17.86 33.26 -37.66
C PHE A 112 19.13 33.69 -36.91
N ALA A 113 19.79 32.79 -36.18
CA ALA A 113 21.04 33.08 -35.47
C ALA A 113 22.11 33.81 -36.35
N PRO A 114 22.41 33.39 -37.59
CA PRO A 114 23.39 34.08 -38.43
C PRO A 114 22.91 35.45 -38.93
N LYS A 115 21.59 35.70 -39.01
CA LYS A 115 21.03 36.98 -39.50
C LYS A 115 21.17 38.12 -38.48
N PHE A 116 21.39 37.79 -37.21
CA PHE A 116 21.47 38.74 -36.11
C PHE A 116 22.82 38.71 -35.39
N ALA A 117 23.81 38.04 -35.97
CA ALA A 117 25.14 37.86 -35.37
C ALA A 117 25.91 39.18 -35.19
N ASP A 118 25.60 40.19 -36.02
CA ASP A 118 26.31 41.47 -36.08
C ASP A 118 25.68 42.57 -35.19
N ASP A 119 24.50 42.34 -34.62
CA ASP A 119 23.82 43.26 -33.70
C ASP A 119 23.82 42.66 -32.28
N GLU A 120 24.61 43.25 -31.38
CA GLU A 120 24.76 42.75 -30.00
C GLU A 120 23.44 42.64 -29.22
N ASN A 121 22.50 43.57 -29.43
CA ASN A 121 21.22 43.54 -28.72
C ASN A 121 20.32 42.42 -29.25
N LEU A 122 20.28 42.23 -30.57
CA LEU A 122 19.50 41.15 -31.17
C LEU A 122 20.12 39.79 -30.89
N LYS A 123 21.44 39.68 -30.89
CA LYS A 123 22.17 38.48 -30.48
C LYS A 123 21.87 38.08 -29.04
N ALA A 124 21.93 39.01 -28.09
CA ALA A 124 21.60 38.74 -26.69
C ALA A 124 20.14 38.28 -26.51
N ASN A 125 19.20 38.85 -27.27
CA ASN A 125 17.81 38.39 -27.27
C ASN A 125 17.66 36.95 -27.81
N PHE A 126 18.39 36.59 -28.86
CA PHE A 126 18.39 35.23 -29.40
C PHE A 126 19.00 34.21 -28.43
N GLU A 127 20.13 34.53 -27.79
CA GLU A 127 20.74 33.71 -26.75
C GLU A 127 19.79 33.53 -25.55
N GLY A 128 19.04 34.57 -25.18
CA GLY A 128 18.00 34.50 -24.16
C GLY A 128 16.87 33.51 -24.51
N ILE A 129 16.42 33.51 -25.77
CA ILE A 129 15.38 32.57 -26.23
C ILE A 129 15.91 31.13 -26.24
N GLU A 130 17.16 30.90 -26.66
CA GLU A 130 17.79 29.57 -26.58
C GLU A 130 17.90 29.05 -25.15
N LEU A 131 18.23 29.91 -24.19
CA LEU A 131 18.27 29.54 -22.77
C LEU A 131 16.88 29.15 -22.25
N ILE A 132 15.84 29.89 -22.63
CA ILE A 132 14.45 29.55 -22.28
C ILE A 132 14.06 28.20 -22.86
N LEU A 133 14.42 27.93 -24.11
CA LEU A 133 14.14 26.66 -24.77
C LEU A 133 14.83 25.49 -24.04
N LYS A 134 16.12 25.62 -23.72
CA LYS A 134 16.87 24.62 -22.95
C LYS A 134 16.29 24.41 -21.56
N ALA A 135 15.87 25.48 -20.88
CA ALA A 135 15.22 25.38 -19.57
C ALA A 135 13.87 24.64 -19.66
N PHE A 136 13.10 24.89 -20.72
CA PHE A 136 11.85 24.19 -20.98
C PHE A 136 12.07 22.69 -21.25
N GLU A 137 13.07 22.32 -22.05
CA GLU A 137 13.45 20.92 -22.30
C GLU A 137 13.90 20.21 -21.01
N ASN A 138 14.71 20.87 -20.19
CA ASN A 138 15.11 20.33 -18.88
C ASN A 138 13.91 20.10 -17.96
N ASN A 139 12.92 20.99 -17.97
CA ASN A 139 11.67 20.80 -17.24
C ASN A 139 10.89 19.58 -17.76
N LEU A 140 10.81 19.38 -19.08
CA LEU A 140 10.19 18.20 -19.66
C LEU A 140 10.90 16.90 -19.25
N ILE A 141 12.23 16.90 -19.17
CA ILE A 141 13.02 15.77 -18.66
C ILE A 141 12.68 15.51 -17.19
N SER A 142 12.63 16.55 -16.36
CA SER A 142 12.30 16.42 -14.92
C SER A 142 10.89 15.87 -14.68
N LEU A 143 9.96 16.13 -15.62
CA LEU A 143 8.60 15.62 -15.61
C LEU A 143 8.48 14.20 -16.21
N GLY A 144 9.58 13.60 -16.66
CA GLY A 144 9.60 12.29 -17.31
C GLY A 144 8.96 12.28 -18.70
N LEU A 145 8.79 13.44 -19.33
CA LEU A 145 8.18 13.60 -20.64
C LEU A 145 9.21 13.53 -21.77
N HIS A 146 10.48 13.77 -21.48
CA HIS A 146 11.54 13.82 -22.48
C HIS A 146 12.76 13.03 -22.02
N VAL A 147 13.43 12.33 -22.94
CA VAL A 147 14.71 11.66 -22.70
C VAL A 147 15.79 12.58 -23.25
N LYS A 148 16.77 12.92 -22.39
CA LYS A 148 17.94 13.68 -22.82
C LYS A 148 18.67 12.86 -23.87
N GLU A 149 18.75 13.36 -25.10
CA GLU A 149 19.68 12.79 -26.08
C GLU A 149 21.08 13.08 -25.54
N GLU A 150 21.71 12.07 -24.94
CA GLU A 150 23.14 12.11 -24.67
C GLU A 150 23.81 12.26 -26.03
N LYS A 151 24.31 13.46 -26.31
CA LYS A 151 25.19 13.66 -27.46
C LYS A 151 26.39 12.74 -27.21
N GLY A 152 26.46 11.66 -27.98
CA GLY A 152 27.65 10.82 -28.05
C GLY A 152 28.83 11.73 -28.34
N GLU A 153 29.77 11.78 -27.40
CA GLU A 153 31.10 12.32 -27.65
C GLU A 153 31.79 11.32 -28.59
N GLU A 154 31.79 11.62 -29.89
CA GLU A 154 32.83 11.15 -30.82
C GLU A 154 33.94 12.19 -30.92
#